data_AF-A0A7X9SYC8-F1
#
_entry.id   AF-A0A7X9SYC8-F1
#
_cell.length_a   1.000
_cell.length_b   1.000
_cell.length_c   1.000
_cell.angle_alpha   90.00
_cell.angle_beta   90.00
_cell.angle_gamma   90.00
#
_symmetry.space_group_name_H-M   'P 1'
#
loop_
_entity.id
_entity.type
_entity.pdbx_description
1 polymer ?
#
loop_
_entity_poly.entity_id
_entity_poly.type
_entity_poly.pdbx_seq_one_letter_code
_entity_poly.pdbx_strand_id
1 'polypeptide(L)'
;MSGPERRRQLLDVGRATFAERGLDGTSMEEIASRAGVSKPVVYEHFGTKDGLYREVVAEEMERLENVIADSISRGRSRARIERAVVGLLAYVEDHTDGFTILARDPGSNQGFATLLGNATGRVSHILGAAFTRAGLDEAPAVLYSQALVGMVSQTAQWWLDERTGSGEDRGTAKATDGTTLDRETVAAHIVNLCWNGLAGMEAHPVLRGDVDGPAAEQGAVLGAGPEADPADKVRRGGDEAR
;
A
#
# COMPACT_ATOMS: atom_id res chain seq x y z
N MET A 1 -9.85 -36.65 0.63
CA MET A 1 -10.14 -35.24 0.92
C MET A 1 -11.46 -35.14 1.65
N SER A 2 -11.47 -34.45 2.78
CA SER A 2 -12.70 -34.05 3.48
C SER A 2 -13.43 -32.94 2.70
N GLY A 3 -14.72 -32.73 3.01
CA GLY A 3 -15.50 -31.62 2.44
C GLY A 3 -14.84 -30.23 2.63
N PRO A 4 -14.31 -29.91 3.82
CA PRO A 4 -13.55 -28.68 4.05
C PRO A 4 -12.26 -28.55 3.21
N GLU A 5 -11.48 -29.62 3.08
CA GLU A 5 -10.29 -29.65 2.23
C GLU A 5 -10.66 -29.39 0.76
N ARG A 6 -11.79 -29.96 0.30
CA ARG A 6 -12.31 -29.72 -1.06
C ARG A 6 -12.70 -28.28 -1.27
N ARG A 7 -13.43 -27.71 -0.33
CA ARG A 7 -13.83 -26.32 -0.38
C ARG A 7 -12.61 -25.39 -0.44
N ARG A 8 -11.57 -25.66 0.36
CA ARG A 8 -10.30 -24.90 0.33
C ARG A 8 -9.58 -25.03 -1.01
N GLN A 9 -9.44 -26.23 -1.55
CA GLN A 9 -8.85 -26.46 -2.87
C GLN A 9 -9.58 -25.65 -3.95
N LEU A 10 -10.91 -25.67 -3.95
CA LEU A 10 -11.72 -24.94 -4.94
C LEU A 10 -11.60 -23.42 -4.79
N LEU A 11 -11.49 -22.91 -3.56
CA LEU A 11 -11.19 -21.49 -3.30
C LEU A 11 -9.84 -21.10 -3.87
N ASP A 12 -8.80 -21.89 -3.65
CA ASP A 12 -7.44 -21.58 -4.12
C ASP A 12 -7.33 -21.66 -5.64
N VAL A 13 -7.97 -22.66 -6.27
CA VAL A 13 -8.07 -22.76 -7.74
C VAL A 13 -8.89 -21.60 -8.32
N GLY A 14 -9.99 -21.24 -7.66
CA GLY A 14 -10.80 -20.09 -8.02
C GLY A 14 -9.99 -18.79 -7.99
N ARG A 15 -9.25 -18.55 -6.90
CA ARG A 15 -8.38 -17.38 -6.70
C ARG A 15 -7.38 -17.23 -7.85
N ALA A 16 -6.59 -18.26 -8.13
CA ALA A 16 -5.61 -18.21 -9.23
C ALA A 16 -6.28 -17.93 -10.58
N THR A 17 -7.41 -18.58 -10.86
CA THR A 17 -8.13 -18.41 -12.13
C THR A 17 -8.71 -17.00 -12.29
N PHE A 18 -9.28 -16.44 -11.22
CA PHE A 18 -9.79 -15.06 -11.22
C PHE A 18 -8.67 -14.02 -11.31
N ALA A 19 -7.52 -14.25 -10.69
CA ALA A 19 -6.37 -13.34 -10.80
C ALA A 19 -5.83 -13.30 -12.24
N GLU A 20 -5.76 -14.47 -12.90
CA GLU A 20 -5.30 -14.59 -14.29
C GLU A 20 -6.27 -13.95 -15.30
N ARG A 21 -7.57 -14.22 -15.17
CA ARG A 21 -8.56 -13.92 -16.22
C ARG A 21 -9.61 -12.88 -15.86
N GLY A 22 -9.66 -12.44 -14.61
CA GLY A 22 -10.78 -11.67 -14.08
C GLY A 22 -12.06 -12.49 -13.93
N LEU A 23 -13.09 -11.87 -13.34
CA LEU A 23 -14.39 -12.51 -13.11
C LEU A 23 -15.09 -12.90 -14.43
N ASP A 24 -15.14 -11.99 -15.40
CA ASP A 24 -15.84 -12.21 -16.67
C ASP A 24 -15.16 -13.26 -17.55
N GLY A 25 -13.82 -13.27 -17.57
CA GLY A 25 -13.02 -14.24 -18.32
C GLY A 25 -12.97 -15.65 -17.71
N THR A 26 -13.56 -15.85 -16.52
CA THR A 26 -13.55 -17.13 -15.80
C THR A 26 -14.88 -17.87 -15.92
N SER A 27 -14.82 -19.20 -16.00
CA SER A 27 -16.00 -20.08 -15.96
C SER A 27 -15.91 -21.13 -14.83
N MET A 28 -17.06 -21.56 -14.31
CA MET A 28 -17.14 -22.63 -13.30
C MET A 28 -16.64 -23.98 -13.83
N GLU A 29 -16.73 -24.19 -15.14
CA GLU A 29 -16.26 -25.40 -15.80
C GLU A 29 -14.73 -25.46 -15.86
N GLU A 30 -14.10 -24.33 -16.13
CA GLU A 30 -12.65 -24.21 -16.05
C GLU A 30 -12.14 -24.45 -14.63
N ILE A 31 -12.79 -23.86 -13.61
CA ILE A 31 -12.42 -24.06 -12.21
C ILE A 31 -12.54 -25.54 -11.83
N ALA A 32 -13.62 -26.21 -12.24
CA ALA A 32 -13.80 -27.65 -12.01
C ALA A 32 -12.68 -28.47 -12.66
N SER A 33 -12.37 -28.16 -13.92
CA SER A 33 -11.30 -28.80 -14.69
C SER A 33 -9.93 -28.65 -14.03
N ARG A 34 -9.55 -27.41 -13.67
CA ARG A 34 -8.28 -27.09 -12.97
C ARG A 34 -8.20 -27.76 -11.59
N ALA A 35 -9.31 -27.89 -10.89
CA ALA A 35 -9.38 -28.56 -9.59
C ALA A 35 -9.46 -30.10 -9.68
N GLY A 36 -9.60 -30.67 -10.88
CA GLY A 36 -9.75 -32.10 -11.09
C GLY A 36 -11.06 -32.67 -10.53
N VAL A 37 -12.14 -31.88 -10.60
CA VAL A 37 -13.48 -32.28 -10.13
C VAL A 37 -14.54 -32.07 -11.20
N SER A 38 -15.73 -32.64 -10.99
CA SER A 38 -16.87 -32.39 -11.87
C SER A 38 -17.50 -31.01 -11.57
N LYS A 39 -18.09 -30.39 -12.60
CA LYS A 39 -18.80 -29.11 -12.49
C LYS A 39 -19.83 -29.09 -11.34
N PRO A 40 -20.69 -30.12 -11.14
CA PRO A 40 -21.64 -30.14 -10.03
C PRO A 40 -21.01 -29.96 -8.64
N VAL A 41 -19.78 -30.48 -8.41
CA VAL A 41 -19.09 -30.34 -7.12
C VAL A 41 -18.78 -28.87 -6.81
N VAL A 42 -18.39 -28.08 -7.80
CA VAL A 42 -18.10 -26.65 -7.59
C VAL A 42 -19.40 -25.88 -7.26
N TYR A 43 -20.48 -26.20 -7.97
CA TYR A 43 -21.80 -25.61 -7.71
C TYR A 43 -22.36 -26.01 -6.33
N GLU A 44 -22.12 -27.23 -5.86
CA GLU A 44 -22.52 -27.69 -4.52
C GLU A 44 -21.86 -26.85 -3.42
N HIS A 45 -20.59 -26.48 -3.58
CA HIS A 45 -19.86 -25.71 -2.57
C HIS A 45 -20.14 -24.21 -2.57
N PHE A 46 -20.33 -23.59 -3.74
CA PHE A 46 -20.37 -22.12 -3.87
C PHE A 46 -21.62 -21.57 -4.56
N GLY A 47 -22.47 -22.44 -5.10
CA GLY A 47 -23.67 -22.07 -5.84
C GLY A 47 -23.37 -21.46 -7.21
N THR A 48 -22.80 -20.26 -7.25
CA THR A 48 -22.55 -19.51 -8.49
C THR A 48 -21.09 -19.05 -8.61
N LYS A 49 -20.70 -18.63 -9.83
CA LYS A 49 -19.39 -18.00 -10.07
C LYS A 49 -19.19 -16.77 -9.17
N ASP A 50 -20.21 -15.92 -9.07
CA ASP A 50 -20.18 -14.73 -8.23
C ASP A 50 -20.19 -15.07 -6.73
N GLY A 51 -20.79 -16.21 -6.36
CA GLY A 51 -20.70 -16.77 -5.01
C GLY A 51 -19.26 -17.09 -4.64
N LEU A 52 -18.58 -17.88 -5.47
CA LEU A 52 -17.17 -18.22 -5.28
C LEU A 52 -16.27 -16.98 -5.31
N TYR A 53 -16.49 -16.05 -6.26
CA TYR A 53 -15.70 -14.81 -6.35
C TYR A 53 -15.82 -13.95 -5.09
N ARG A 54 -17.04 -13.74 -4.57
CA ARG A 54 -17.25 -12.98 -3.34
C ARG A 54 -16.55 -13.60 -2.15
N GLU A 55 -16.53 -14.92 -2.06
CA GLU A 55 -15.80 -15.60 -0.98
C GLU A 55 -14.29 -15.42 -1.08
N VAL A 56 -13.73 -15.50 -2.30
CA VAL A 56 -12.31 -15.20 -2.54
C VAL A 56 -11.98 -13.77 -2.13
N VAL A 57 -12.78 -12.79 -2.56
CA VAL A 57 -12.62 -11.38 -2.21
C VAL A 57 -12.72 -11.17 -0.70
N ALA A 58 -13.70 -11.80 -0.03
CA ALA A 58 -13.87 -11.67 1.41
C ALA A 58 -12.67 -12.21 2.20
N GLU A 59 -12.10 -13.36 1.82
CA GLU A 59 -10.90 -13.92 2.47
C GLU A 59 -9.69 -13.00 2.29
N GLU A 60 -9.52 -12.41 1.09
CA GLU A 60 -8.41 -11.51 0.81
C GLU A 60 -8.55 -10.16 1.50
N MET A 61 -9.77 -9.63 1.55
CA MET A 61 -10.08 -8.44 2.34
C MET A 61 -9.74 -8.65 3.81
N GLU A 62 -10.19 -9.74 4.42
CA GLU A 62 -9.93 -10.06 5.82
C GLU A 62 -8.42 -10.17 6.07
N ARG A 63 -7.70 -10.87 5.18
CA ARG A 63 -6.25 -11.01 5.27
C ARG A 63 -5.53 -9.66 5.25
N LEU A 64 -5.85 -8.81 4.28
CA LEU A 64 -5.20 -7.50 4.14
C LEU A 64 -5.62 -6.52 5.25
N GLU A 65 -6.88 -6.56 5.68
CA GLU A 65 -7.35 -5.79 6.82
C GLU A 65 -6.59 -6.14 8.10
N ASN A 66 -6.35 -7.43 8.35
CA ASN A 66 -5.56 -7.90 9.49
C ASN A 66 -4.11 -7.39 9.41
N VAL A 67 -3.47 -7.44 8.23
CA VAL A 67 -2.12 -6.89 8.01
C VAL A 67 -2.07 -5.40 8.36
N ILE A 68 -3.02 -4.60 7.86
CA ILE A 68 -3.11 -3.17 8.13
C ILE A 68 -3.36 -2.93 9.62
N ALA A 69 -4.28 -3.70 10.22
CA ALA A 69 -4.69 -3.51 11.60
C ALA A 69 -3.56 -3.79 12.60
N ASP A 70 -2.85 -4.89 12.42
CA ASP A 70 -1.73 -5.26 13.27
C ASP A 70 -0.58 -4.26 13.16
N SER A 71 -0.31 -3.78 11.94
CA SER A 71 0.79 -2.86 11.66
C SER A 71 0.69 -1.55 12.45
N ILE A 72 -0.52 -0.99 12.54
CA ILE A 72 -0.76 0.32 13.15
C ILE A 72 -1.10 0.25 14.66
N SER A 73 -1.39 -0.94 15.19
CA SER A 73 -1.90 -1.13 16.55
C SER A 73 -0.88 -0.89 17.67
N ARG A 74 0.42 -1.06 17.41
CA ARG A 74 1.48 -1.08 18.45
C ARG A 74 2.58 -0.06 18.19
N GLY A 75 3.46 0.16 19.16
CA GLY A 75 4.70 0.93 19.00
C GLY A 75 4.56 2.44 18.70
N ARG A 76 5.71 3.09 18.49
CA ARG A 76 5.85 4.52 18.14
C ARG A 76 5.61 4.77 16.64
N SER A 77 5.44 6.03 16.23
CA SER A 77 5.08 6.43 14.86
C SER A 77 5.97 5.79 13.78
N ARG A 78 7.30 5.85 13.91
CA ARG A 78 8.22 5.23 12.94
C ARG A 78 8.01 3.72 12.79
N ALA A 79 7.90 3.00 13.91
CA ALA A 79 7.69 1.56 13.91
C ALA A 79 6.34 1.15 13.31
N ARG A 80 5.30 2.02 13.42
CA ARG A 80 4.02 1.81 12.74
C ARG A 80 4.15 1.93 11.23
N ILE A 81 4.89 2.94 10.74
CA ILE A 81 5.17 3.12 9.31
C ILE A 81 5.96 1.91 8.78
N GLU A 82 7.05 1.53 9.45
CA GLU A 82 7.87 0.37 9.06
C GLU A 82 7.04 -0.90 8.94
N ARG A 83 6.22 -1.23 9.96
CA ARG A 83 5.36 -2.42 9.90
C ARG A 83 4.28 -2.33 8.81
N ALA A 84 3.66 -1.16 8.63
CA ALA A 84 2.61 -1.00 7.63
C ALA A 84 3.16 -1.22 6.22
N VAL A 85 4.32 -0.63 5.92
CA VAL A 85 4.99 -0.78 4.62
C VAL A 85 5.46 -2.21 4.40
N VAL A 86 6.17 -2.78 5.37
CA VAL A 86 6.67 -4.16 5.28
C VAL A 86 5.52 -5.16 5.16
N GLY A 87 4.47 -4.99 5.95
CA GLY A 87 3.29 -5.85 5.95
C GLY A 87 2.53 -5.80 4.63
N LEU A 88 2.31 -4.60 4.07
CA LEU A 88 1.66 -4.47 2.77
C LEU A 88 2.50 -5.12 1.68
N LEU A 89 3.79 -4.82 1.60
CA LEU A 89 4.65 -5.38 0.55
C LEU A 89 4.81 -6.91 0.69
N ALA A 90 4.87 -7.43 1.92
CA ALA A 90 4.86 -8.88 2.15
C ALA A 90 3.53 -9.51 1.68
N TYR A 91 2.39 -8.87 1.95
CA TYR A 91 1.11 -9.33 1.41
C TYR A 91 1.10 -9.34 -0.12
N VAL A 92 1.59 -8.27 -0.78
CA VAL A 92 1.68 -8.20 -2.25
C VAL A 92 2.56 -9.33 -2.81
N GLU A 93 3.68 -9.62 -2.16
CA GLU A 93 4.63 -10.67 -2.56
C GLU A 93 4.05 -12.07 -2.33
N ASP A 94 3.58 -12.36 -1.12
CA ASP A 94 3.11 -13.69 -0.71
C ASP A 94 1.71 -14.04 -1.25
N HIS A 95 0.89 -13.04 -1.54
CA HIS A 95 -0.52 -13.17 -1.94
C HIS A 95 -0.84 -12.36 -3.20
N THR A 96 0.05 -12.39 -4.20
CA THR A 96 -0.08 -11.65 -5.47
C THR A 96 -1.45 -11.80 -6.15
N ASP A 97 -1.98 -13.02 -6.23
CA ASP A 97 -3.29 -13.27 -6.84
C ASP A 97 -4.41 -12.54 -6.09
N GLY A 98 -4.35 -12.58 -4.75
CA GLY A 98 -5.32 -11.91 -3.89
C GLY A 98 -5.29 -10.39 -4.08
N PHE A 99 -4.09 -9.80 -4.05
CA PHE A 99 -3.92 -8.37 -4.29
C PHE A 99 -4.40 -7.96 -5.69
N THR A 100 -4.08 -8.76 -6.71
CA THR A 100 -4.51 -8.53 -8.11
C THR A 100 -6.03 -8.50 -8.22
N ILE A 101 -6.73 -9.41 -7.55
CA ILE A 101 -8.19 -9.45 -7.51
C ILE A 101 -8.73 -8.19 -6.82
N LEU A 102 -8.21 -7.84 -5.64
CA LEU A 102 -8.67 -6.67 -4.89
C LEU A 102 -8.44 -5.34 -5.63
N ALA A 103 -7.33 -5.24 -6.37
CA ALA A 103 -6.94 -4.02 -7.11
C ALA A 103 -7.74 -3.81 -8.40
N ARG A 104 -8.24 -4.88 -9.04
CA ARG A 104 -8.96 -4.81 -10.32
C ARG A 104 -10.39 -4.26 -10.23
N ASP A 105 -11.02 -4.32 -9.06
CA ASP A 105 -12.42 -3.88 -8.88
C ASP A 105 -12.55 -2.73 -7.86
N PRO A 106 -12.14 -1.50 -8.23
CA PRO A 106 -12.21 -0.32 -7.37
C PRO A 106 -13.64 0.16 -7.10
N GLY A 107 -14.65 -0.34 -7.84
CA GLY A 107 -16.05 0.05 -7.72
C GLY A 107 -16.88 -0.84 -6.79
N SER A 108 -16.37 -2.01 -6.41
CA SER A 108 -17.03 -2.87 -5.44
C SER A 108 -17.00 -2.28 -4.03
N ASN A 109 -18.08 -2.44 -3.27
CA ASN A 109 -18.13 -2.13 -1.82
C ASN A 109 -17.20 -3.04 -0.98
N GLN A 110 -16.41 -3.90 -1.62
CA GLN A 110 -15.58 -4.96 -1.04
C GLN A 110 -14.22 -5.03 -1.77
N GLY A 111 -13.65 -3.87 -2.15
CA GLY A 111 -12.43 -3.79 -2.93
C GLY A 111 -11.26 -3.13 -2.20
N PHE A 112 -10.09 -3.08 -2.85
CA PHE A 112 -8.90 -2.42 -2.32
C PHE A 112 -9.15 -0.94 -1.97
N ALA A 113 -10.00 -0.24 -2.74
CA ALA A 113 -10.38 1.15 -2.47
C ALA A 113 -11.05 1.33 -1.10
N THR A 114 -11.93 0.40 -0.69
CA THR A 114 -12.56 0.41 0.63
C THR A 114 -11.53 0.22 1.74
N LEU A 115 -10.58 -0.71 1.56
CA LEU A 115 -9.49 -0.92 2.51
C LEU A 115 -8.60 0.32 2.65
N LEU A 116 -8.29 1.00 1.53
CA LEU A 116 -7.55 2.26 1.55
C LEU A 116 -8.32 3.36 2.30
N GLY A 117 -9.62 3.50 2.07
CA GLY A 117 -10.45 4.46 2.80
C GLY A 117 -10.44 4.22 4.31
N ASN A 118 -10.58 2.96 4.73
CA ASN A 118 -10.50 2.57 6.14
C ASN A 118 -9.12 2.82 6.73
N ALA A 119 -8.05 2.48 6.00
CA ALA A 119 -6.67 2.74 6.41
C ALA A 119 -6.43 4.25 6.58
N THR A 120 -6.86 5.08 5.63
CA THR A 120 -6.77 6.54 5.70
C THR A 120 -7.48 7.10 6.92
N GLY A 121 -8.71 6.65 7.22
CA GLY A 121 -9.43 7.08 8.41
C GLY A 121 -8.66 6.76 9.70
N ARG A 122 -8.11 5.54 9.79
CA ARG A 122 -7.33 5.11 10.96
C ARG A 122 -6.01 5.88 11.11
N VAL A 123 -5.28 6.09 10.00
CA VAL A 123 -4.04 6.88 9.99
C VAL A 123 -4.34 8.34 10.36
N SER A 124 -5.44 8.91 9.87
CA SER A 124 -5.87 10.28 10.21
C SER A 124 -6.13 10.45 11.70
N HIS A 125 -6.80 9.48 12.32
CA HIS A 125 -7.02 9.51 13.76
C HIS A 125 -5.70 9.46 14.54
N ILE A 126 -4.75 8.61 14.11
CA ILE A 126 -3.44 8.48 14.75
C ILE A 126 -2.61 9.77 14.60
N LEU A 127 -2.60 10.37 13.41
CA LEU A 127 -1.85 11.59 13.12
C LEU A 127 -2.46 12.79 13.83
N GLY A 128 -3.79 12.96 13.82
CA GLY A 128 -4.46 14.05 14.55
C GLY A 128 -4.11 14.01 16.04
N ALA A 129 -4.19 12.83 16.67
CA ALA A 129 -3.77 12.68 18.05
C ALA A 129 -2.27 12.99 18.28
N ALA A 130 -1.40 12.71 17.30
CA ALA A 130 0.01 13.07 17.37
C ALA A 130 0.25 14.57 17.23
N PHE A 131 -0.50 15.24 16.35
CA PHE A 131 -0.44 16.67 16.12
C PHE A 131 -0.88 17.45 17.36
N THR A 132 -2.02 17.06 17.94
CA THR A 132 -2.52 17.64 19.19
C THR A 132 -1.50 17.51 20.34
N ARG A 133 -0.81 16.36 20.46
CA ARG A 133 0.27 16.19 21.45
C ARG A 133 1.50 17.05 21.18
N ALA A 134 1.76 17.38 19.92
CA ALA A 134 2.87 18.23 19.49
C ALA A 134 2.51 19.73 19.47
N GLY A 135 1.26 20.11 19.81
CA GLY A 135 0.79 21.49 19.74
C GLY A 135 0.53 21.99 18.32
N LEU A 136 0.31 21.07 17.37
CA LEU A 136 0.00 21.37 15.97
C LEU A 136 -1.52 21.31 15.73
N ASP A 137 -2.00 22.00 14.69
CA ASP A 137 -3.38 21.89 14.21
C ASP A 137 -3.63 20.46 13.68
N GLU A 138 -4.69 19.81 14.16
CA GLU A 138 -5.06 18.46 13.74
C GLU A 138 -5.86 18.42 12.44
N ALA A 139 -6.45 19.54 12.00
CA ALA A 139 -7.30 19.57 10.81
C ALA A 139 -6.58 19.07 9.53
N PRO A 140 -5.30 19.37 9.28
CA PRO A 140 -4.56 18.83 8.14
C PRO A 140 -4.21 17.34 8.25
N ALA A 141 -4.45 16.66 9.37
CA ALA A 141 -4.10 15.25 9.54
C ALA A 141 -4.75 14.34 8.49
N VAL A 142 -5.96 14.68 8.04
CA VAL A 142 -6.64 13.95 6.95
C VAL A 142 -5.88 14.06 5.63
N LEU A 143 -5.37 15.24 5.31
CA LEU A 143 -4.57 15.49 4.10
C LEU A 143 -3.28 14.68 4.12
N TYR A 144 -2.53 14.72 5.23
CA TYR A 144 -1.30 13.94 5.37
C TYR A 144 -1.55 12.43 5.32
N SER A 145 -2.69 11.98 5.86
CA SER A 145 -3.07 10.56 5.82
C SER A 145 -3.34 10.08 4.40
N GLN A 146 -4.04 10.88 3.59
CA GLN A 146 -4.25 10.60 2.17
C GLN A 146 -2.91 10.48 1.43
N ALA A 147 -1.99 11.42 1.66
CA ALA A 147 -0.68 11.42 1.02
C ALA A 147 0.16 10.19 1.39
N LEU A 148 0.21 9.84 2.68
CA LEU A 148 0.96 8.68 3.16
C LEU A 148 0.37 7.35 2.66
N VAL A 149 -0.94 7.17 2.82
CA VAL A 149 -1.61 5.93 2.40
C VAL A 149 -1.49 5.77 0.89
N GLY A 150 -1.75 6.84 0.13
CA GLY A 150 -1.61 6.86 -1.32
C GLY A 150 -0.18 6.54 -1.78
N MET A 151 0.83 7.14 -1.15
CA MET A 151 2.24 6.85 -1.47
C MET A 151 2.55 5.36 -1.28
N VAL A 152 2.22 4.81 -0.10
CA VAL A 152 2.51 3.41 0.23
C VAL A 152 1.76 2.46 -0.71
N SER A 153 0.45 2.69 -0.93
CA SER A 153 -0.37 1.83 -1.78
C SER A 153 0.00 1.91 -3.25
N GLN A 154 0.30 3.11 -3.74
CA GLN A 154 0.62 3.32 -5.15
C GLN A 154 2.00 2.74 -5.49
N THR A 155 2.99 2.89 -4.59
CA THR A 155 4.29 2.25 -4.77
C THR A 155 4.19 0.73 -4.69
N ALA A 156 3.35 0.19 -3.81
CA ALA A 156 3.13 -1.27 -3.75
C ALA A 156 2.48 -1.83 -5.02
N GLN A 157 1.52 -1.10 -5.63
CA GLN A 157 0.94 -1.45 -6.93
C GLN A 157 1.98 -1.40 -8.04
N TRP A 158 2.74 -0.30 -8.15
CA TRP A 158 3.81 -0.18 -9.13
C TRP A 158 4.84 -1.32 -9.01
N TRP A 159 5.25 -1.65 -7.78
CA TRP A 159 6.19 -2.73 -7.52
C TRP A 159 5.64 -4.09 -7.95
N LEU A 160 4.33 -4.32 -7.78
CA LEU A 160 3.66 -5.51 -8.31
C LEU A 160 3.69 -5.55 -9.85
N ASP A 161 3.35 -4.45 -10.50
CA ASP A 161 3.27 -4.39 -11.96
C ASP A 161 4.65 -4.66 -12.58
N GLU A 162 5.72 -4.07 -12.04
CA GLU A 162 7.09 -4.26 -12.52
C GLU A 162 7.60 -5.70 -12.31
N ARG A 163 7.32 -6.35 -11.17
CA ARG A 163 7.75 -7.74 -10.94
C ARG A 163 7.03 -8.75 -11.82
N THR A 164 5.80 -8.43 -12.25
CA THR A 164 4.98 -9.33 -13.06
C THR A 164 5.25 -9.12 -14.54
N GLY A 165 5.64 -7.90 -14.94
CA GLY A 165 6.05 -7.57 -16.30
C GLY A 165 7.49 -7.98 -16.66
N SER A 166 8.39 -8.13 -15.69
CA SER A 166 9.84 -8.25 -15.94
C SER A 166 10.36 -9.64 -16.37
N GLY A 167 9.56 -10.70 -16.29
CA GLY A 167 9.97 -12.08 -16.66
C GLY A 167 11.09 -12.66 -15.79
N GLU A 168 11.18 -14.00 -15.71
CA GLU A 168 12.15 -14.86 -14.96
C GLU A 168 12.43 -14.57 -13.46
N ASP A 169 12.36 -13.33 -12.97
CA ASP A 169 12.59 -12.93 -11.57
C ASP A 169 11.35 -12.22 -10.97
N ARG A 170 10.42 -13.00 -10.41
CA ARG A 170 9.18 -12.49 -9.79
C ARG A 170 9.40 -11.76 -8.44
N GLY A 171 10.65 -11.73 -7.93
CA GLY A 171 10.97 -11.14 -6.63
C GLY A 171 11.33 -9.66 -6.67
N THR A 172 11.76 -9.13 -7.83
CA THR A 172 12.34 -7.78 -7.92
C THR A 172 11.62 -6.92 -8.95
N ALA A 173 11.55 -5.61 -8.69
CA ALA A 173 11.18 -4.61 -9.70
C ALA A 173 12.45 -4.05 -10.35
N LYS A 174 12.35 -3.51 -11.57
CA LYS A 174 13.48 -2.85 -12.23
C LYS A 174 13.28 -1.34 -12.25
N ALA A 175 14.27 -0.59 -11.77
CA ALA A 175 14.34 0.84 -11.97
C ALA A 175 14.65 1.18 -13.44
N THR A 176 14.49 2.44 -13.82
CA THR A 176 14.72 2.92 -15.19
C THR A 176 16.13 2.63 -15.72
N ASP A 177 17.13 2.58 -14.85
CA ASP A 177 18.53 2.29 -15.19
C ASP A 177 18.87 0.78 -15.15
N GLY A 178 17.89 -0.08 -14.87
CA GLY A 178 18.06 -1.53 -14.78
C GLY A 178 18.38 -2.05 -13.38
N THR A 179 18.47 -1.18 -12.36
CA THR A 179 18.69 -1.60 -10.96
C THR A 179 17.54 -2.45 -10.45
N THR A 180 17.84 -3.60 -9.84
CA THR A 180 16.83 -4.47 -9.22
C THR A 180 16.47 -3.98 -7.82
N LEU A 181 15.18 -3.87 -7.54
CA LEU A 181 14.61 -3.38 -6.31
C LEU A 181 13.78 -4.49 -5.65
N ASP A 182 14.36 -5.11 -4.63
CA ASP A 182 13.68 -6.12 -3.82
C ASP A 182 12.74 -5.49 -2.78
N ARG A 183 11.99 -6.34 -2.07
CA ARG A 183 11.00 -5.92 -1.07
C ARG A 183 11.60 -5.04 0.00
N GLU A 184 12.77 -5.40 0.52
CA GLU A 184 13.41 -4.69 1.62
C GLU A 184 13.91 -3.31 1.19
N THR A 185 14.49 -3.20 0.00
CA THR A 185 14.93 -1.94 -0.59
C THR A 185 13.74 -1.01 -0.80
N VAL A 186 12.67 -1.48 -1.43
CA VAL A 186 11.45 -0.68 -1.64
C VAL A 186 10.86 -0.23 -0.30
N ALA A 187 10.76 -1.14 0.68
CA ALA A 187 10.26 -0.81 2.01
C ALA A 187 11.11 0.27 2.70
N ALA A 188 12.43 0.13 2.67
CA ALA A 188 13.35 1.07 3.28
C ALA A 188 13.22 2.48 2.68
N HIS A 189 13.11 2.59 1.35
CA HIS A 189 12.96 3.87 0.69
C HIS A 189 11.61 4.56 0.98
N ILE A 190 10.51 3.80 0.99
CA ILE A 190 9.19 4.33 1.38
C ILE A 190 9.22 4.84 2.82
N VAL A 191 9.70 4.01 3.76
CA VAL A 191 9.81 4.39 5.18
C VAL A 191 10.68 5.63 5.35
N ASN A 192 11.83 5.69 4.66
CA ASN A 192 12.74 6.82 4.74
C ASN A 192 12.06 8.11 4.29
N LEU A 193 11.33 8.09 3.17
CA LEU A 193 10.61 9.25 2.66
C LEU A 193 9.48 9.68 3.61
N CYS A 194 8.62 8.74 4.05
CA CYS A 194 7.55 9.03 4.98
C CYS A 194 8.06 9.60 6.31
N TRP A 195 9.11 9.00 6.89
CA TRP A 195 9.63 9.42 8.18
C TRP A 195 10.31 10.79 8.11
N ASN A 196 11.20 11.01 7.15
CA ASN A 196 11.89 12.31 7.06
C ASN A 196 10.94 13.44 6.66
N GLY A 197 9.92 13.15 5.84
CA GLY A 197 8.87 14.13 5.53
C GLY A 197 8.04 14.50 6.76
N LEU A 198 7.59 13.52 7.55
CA LEU A 198 6.80 13.77 8.75
C LEU A 198 7.62 14.40 9.89
N ALA A 199 8.88 14.00 10.05
CA ALA A 199 9.74 14.51 11.11
C ALA A 199 10.12 15.98 10.90
N GLY A 200 10.12 16.45 9.65
CA GLY A 200 10.46 17.83 9.27
C GLY A 200 9.28 18.77 9.09
N MET A 201 8.06 18.39 9.52
CA MET A 201 6.89 19.24 9.30
C MET A 201 6.95 20.55 10.08
N GLU A 202 6.64 21.64 9.39
CA GLU A 202 6.43 22.97 9.96
C GLU A 202 4.99 23.11 10.48
N ALA A 203 4.80 23.87 11.55
CA ALA A 203 3.46 24.12 12.10
C ALA A 203 2.56 24.92 11.14
N HIS A 204 3.17 25.78 10.32
CA HIS A 204 2.49 26.66 9.37
C HIS A 204 3.23 26.63 8.03
N PRO A 205 3.06 25.55 7.23
CA PRO A 205 3.75 25.43 5.95
C PRO A 205 3.26 26.52 4.99
N VAL A 206 4.20 27.19 4.32
CA VAL A 206 3.91 28.22 3.31
C VAL A 206 4.58 27.86 1.98
N LEU A 207 3.89 28.11 0.87
CA LEU A 207 4.52 28.03 -0.44
C LEU A 207 5.54 29.16 -0.57
N ARG A 208 6.77 28.80 -0.93
CA ARG A 208 7.83 29.78 -1.15
C ARG A 208 7.63 30.42 -2.52
N GLY A 209 7.42 31.74 -2.55
CA GLY A 209 7.08 32.48 -3.77
C GLY A 209 8.27 32.80 -4.69
N ASP A 210 9.50 32.62 -4.19
CA ASP A 210 10.73 32.83 -4.96
C ASP A 210 11.21 31.48 -5.52
N VAL A 211 10.50 30.97 -6.53
CA VAL A 211 10.84 29.71 -7.23
C VAL A 211 11.92 29.90 -8.29
N ASP A 212 12.20 31.15 -8.68
CA ASP A 212 13.17 31.51 -9.74
C ASP A 212 14.35 32.36 -9.23
N GLY A 213 14.46 32.58 -7.92
CA GLY A 213 15.52 33.40 -7.33
C GLY A 213 16.80 32.62 -6.99
N PRO A 214 17.89 33.33 -6.63
CA PRO A 214 19.21 32.72 -6.40
C PRO A 214 19.25 31.72 -5.21
N ALA A 215 18.28 31.79 -4.29
CA ALA A 215 18.10 30.78 -3.24
C ALA A 215 17.41 29.50 -3.76
N ALA A 216 16.58 29.60 -4.81
CA ALA A 216 16.00 28.45 -5.50
C ALA A 216 17.02 27.73 -6.39
N GLU A 217 17.97 28.48 -6.97
CA GLU A 217 19.10 27.91 -7.75
C GLU A 217 20.02 27.00 -6.92
N GLN A 218 20.14 27.24 -5.60
CA GLN A 218 20.91 26.37 -4.71
C GLN A 218 20.16 25.07 -4.39
N GLY A 219 18.83 25.09 -4.42
CA GLY A 219 17.96 23.95 -4.16
C GLY A 219 18.14 23.33 -2.76
N ALA A 220 17.27 22.36 -2.45
CA ALA A 220 17.51 21.50 -1.30
C ALA A 220 18.51 20.40 -1.69
N VAL A 221 19.56 20.20 -0.89
CA VAL A 221 20.48 19.05 -1.07
C VAL A 221 19.76 17.81 -0.55
N LEU A 222 19.11 17.09 -1.46
CA LEU A 222 18.42 15.84 -1.15
C LEU A 222 19.39 14.85 -0.48
N GLY A 223 18.99 14.33 0.68
CA GLY A 223 19.80 13.37 1.44
C GLY A 223 20.82 13.99 2.41
N ALA A 224 20.95 15.32 2.49
CA ALA A 224 21.82 15.98 3.47
C ALA A 224 21.27 16.00 4.91
N GLY A 225 20.11 15.36 5.15
CA GLY A 225 19.50 15.30 6.48
C GLY A 225 19.08 16.69 6.98
N PRO A 226 19.33 17.07 8.24
CA PRO A 226 18.97 18.38 8.80
C PRO A 226 19.57 19.58 8.04
N GLU A 227 20.56 19.37 7.19
CA GLU A 227 21.21 20.41 6.37
C GLU A 227 20.66 20.48 4.95
N ALA A 228 19.56 19.77 4.66
CA ALA A 228 18.97 19.68 3.33
C ALA A 228 18.55 21.03 2.75
N ASP A 229 18.28 22.05 3.57
CA ASP A 229 17.94 23.38 3.09
C ASP A 229 18.91 24.44 3.65
N PRO A 230 19.95 24.82 2.90
CA PRO A 230 20.87 25.88 3.32
C PRO A 230 20.18 27.26 3.43
N ALA A 231 19.06 27.49 2.76
CA ALA A 231 18.30 28.74 2.84
C ALA A 231 17.50 28.86 4.15
N ASP A 232 17.19 27.75 4.84
CA ASP A 232 16.55 27.75 6.16
C ASP A 232 17.53 28.25 7.25
N LYS A 233 18.83 27.89 7.15
CA LYS A 233 19.89 28.38 8.06
C LYS A 233 20.06 29.91 7.97
N VAL A 234 20.03 30.47 6.76
CA VAL A 234 20.16 31.92 6.52
C VAL A 234 18.94 32.69 7.06
N ARG A 235 17.73 32.11 6.95
CA ARG A 235 16.50 32.72 7.47
C ARG A 235 16.41 32.69 8.99
N ARG A 236 16.74 31.56 9.64
CA ARG A 236 16.75 31.46 11.11
C ARG A 236 17.80 32.35 11.77
N GLY A 237 18.95 32.57 11.13
CA GLY A 237 19.97 33.50 11.61
C GLY A 237 19.59 34.98 11.48
N GLY A 238 18.57 35.33 10.69
CA GLY A 238 18.07 36.71 10.55
C GLY A 238 17.12 37.15 11.66
N ASP A 239 16.45 36.21 12.34
CA ASP A 239 15.48 36.49 13.41
C ASP A 239 16.13 36.67 14.79
N GLU A 240 17.39 36.25 15.00
CA GLU A 240 18.12 36.48 16.25
C GLU A 240 18.78 37.88 16.34
N ALA A 241 18.63 38.71 15.30
CA ALA A 241 19.27 40.03 15.21
C ALA A 241 18.30 41.23 15.37
N ARG A 242 17.09 41.02 15.91
CA ARG A 242 16.12 42.10 16.17
C ARG A 242 15.58 42.12 17.58
#